data_AF-A0A2M7KCP5-F1
#
_entry.id   AF-A0A2M7KCP5-F1
#
_cell.length_a   1.000
_cell.length_b   1.000
_cell.length_c   1.000
_cell.angle_alpha   90.00
_cell.angle_beta   90.00
_cell.angle_gamma   90.00
#
_symmetry.space_group_name_H-M   'P 1'
#
loop_
_entity.id
_entity.type
_entity.pdbx_description
1 polymer ?
#
loop_
_entity_poly.entity_id
_entity_poly.type
_entity_poly.pdbx_seq_one_letter_code
_entity_poly.pdbx_strand_id
1 'polypeptide(L)'
;MINQYSNRKYIIGGIIIVFSLIFTFRIFYLQIVDTSYKYSAENNSQRRITKYPARGIIYDRNGKILVFNEAAFDIMVIPQQTRPFDTLDLCKTLEISYEEFITQYKKALSYSTYRPSVIVSQISSKTYAILQEKMFKFPGFFVQGRTLRKYPNPIASHILGYVGEVNQNIITQNSYYKQGDYIGISGIEKTYEQFLRGQKGVSIYMVDVHNRIMGSFGEGKFDTAAVVGTNIKCTIDAALQQYGELLMQHKKGSIVAIEPSTGEVLMLISSPSYDPSLLVGRIRSKNYVELLKDSLKPLFNRAIMASYPPGSTFKLIMALIGQHEGVLNTNTRYPCAQGYPPLGGHPKCHSHASPLNLIEAIGHSCNSYFSYVFKSVIENKKYRNTYKAFEAWRQIALSFCVGKKTESDIANELSGNIPSIKYYDKVFGEKRWHASTIISLGIGQAEMGITPLQSANVVSIIANKGWYYVPHIVKEIGNNLNDTTLNRFKIKQYTIITDTSIYKNVITGMSDAVLTGTASRLKINGLDFCAKTGTAQNPHGRDHSVFVAFAPTNNPKIAIAVLVENAGFGATWAGPIASLIIEKYINKKVIRVDLEKYIIETNLIGN
;
A
#
# COMPACT_ATOMS: atom_id res chain seq x y z
N MET A 1 -58.29 23.71 84.28
CA MET A 1 -57.01 24.10 83.66
C MET A 1 -56.99 23.57 82.23
N ILE A 2 -57.08 24.46 81.23
CA ILE A 2 -56.97 24.07 79.81
C ILE A 2 -55.50 23.71 79.55
N ASN A 3 -55.26 22.45 79.14
CA ASN A 3 -53.92 21.92 78.93
C ASN A 3 -53.24 22.65 77.76
N GLN A 4 -52.37 23.62 78.07
CA GLN A 4 -51.69 24.51 77.12
C GLN A 4 -50.82 23.79 76.06
N TYR A 5 -50.61 22.48 76.19
CA TYR A 5 -49.81 21.69 75.25
C TYR A 5 -50.63 20.86 74.25
N SER A 6 -51.97 20.85 74.33
CA SER A 6 -52.83 20.07 73.43
C SER A 6 -52.63 20.40 71.94
N ASN A 7 -52.26 21.64 71.62
CA ASN A 7 -52.05 22.07 70.22
C ASN A 7 -50.72 21.58 69.61
N ARG A 8 -49.74 21.16 70.43
CA ARG A 8 -48.44 20.67 69.94
C ARG A 8 -48.56 19.34 69.19
N LYS A 9 -49.55 18.50 69.53
CA LYS A 9 -49.79 17.23 68.83
C LYS A 9 -50.19 17.42 67.36
N TYR A 10 -50.93 18.49 67.05
CA TYR A 10 -51.32 18.82 65.67
C TYR A 10 -50.16 19.39 64.88
N ILE A 11 -49.28 20.17 65.52
CA ILE A 11 -48.04 20.67 64.88
C ILE A 11 -47.08 19.51 64.58
N ILE A 12 -46.86 18.61 65.55
CA ILE A 12 -46.00 17.43 65.36
C ILE A 12 -46.60 16.50 64.31
N GLY A 13 -47.92 16.24 64.34
CA GLY A 13 -48.62 15.46 63.32
C GLY A 13 -48.51 16.08 61.93
N GLY A 14 -48.64 17.40 61.82
CA GLY A 14 -48.46 18.14 60.57
C GLY A 14 -47.04 18.01 60.01
N ILE A 15 -46.01 18.13 60.87
CA ILE A 15 -44.61 17.94 60.47
C ILE A 15 -44.39 16.52 59.94
N ILE A 16 -44.90 15.49 60.64
CA ILE A 16 -44.77 14.09 60.21
C ILE A 16 -45.45 13.85 58.85
N ILE A 17 -46.64 14.42 58.62
CA ILE A 17 -47.36 14.30 57.35
C ILE A 17 -46.58 14.98 56.22
N VAL A 18 -46.05 16.19 56.45
CA VAL A 18 -45.25 16.91 55.46
C VAL A 18 -43.99 16.12 55.10
N PHE A 19 -43.26 15.60 56.08
CA PHE A 19 -42.10 14.74 55.80
C PHE A 19 -42.50 13.47 55.04
N SER A 20 -43.61 12.83 55.42
CA SER A 20 -44.11 11.64 54.72
C SER A 20 -44.46 11.92 53.27
N LEU A 21 -45.09 13.07 52.99
CA LEU A 21 -45.40 13.51 51.63
C LEU A 21 -44.14 13.82 50.82
N ILE A 22 -43.14 14.49 51.43
CA ILE A 22 -41.85 14.76 50.79
C ILE A 22 -41.14 13.44 50.43
N PHE A 23 -41.10 12.47 51.33
CA PHE A 23 -40.50 11.16 51.05
C PHE A 23 -41.27 10.39 49.97
N THR A 24 -42.60 10.41 50.02
CA THR A 24 -43.44 9.74 49.01
C THR A 24 -43.22 10.35 47.63
N PHE A 25 -43.19 11.68 47.54
CA PHE A 25 -42.90 12.38 46.29
C PHE A 25 -41.48 12.08 45.79
N ARG A 26 -40.49 12.03 46.70
CA ARG A 26 -39.12 11.68 46.35
C ARG A 26 -39.00 10.25 45.81
N ILE A 27 -39.69 9.29 46.43
CA ILE A 27 -39.74 7.90 45.97
C ILE A 27 -40.42 7.81 44.59
N PHE A 28 -41.56 8.48 44.41
CA PHE A 28 -42.25 8.54 43.11
C PHE A 28 -41.34 9.13 42.02
N TYR A 29 -40.66 10.24 42.31
CA TYR A 29 -39.72 10.86 41.39
C TYR A 29 -38.58 9.90 41.00
N LEU A 30 -37.97 9.21 41.98
CA LEU A 30 -36.89 8.26 41.74
C LEU A 30 -37.35 6.97 41.01
N GLN A 31 -38.61 6.56 41.15
CA GLN A 31 -39.12 5.33 40.55
C GLN A 31 -39.69 5.54 39.14
N ILE A 32 -40.36 6.68 38.90
CA ILE A 32 -41.16 6.91 37.69
C ILE A 32 -40.56 7.96 36.78
N VAL A 33 -39.93 9.01 37.33
CA VAL A 33 -39.40 10.14 36.53
C VAL A 33 -37.92 9.95 36.23
N ASP A 34 -37.11 9.61 37.24
CA ASP A 34 -35.66 9.46 37.10
C ASP A 34 -35.27 8.00 36.79
N THR A 35 -35.25 7.67 35.50
CA THR A 35 -34.88 6.33 35.03
C THR A 35 -33.38 6.00 35.17
N SER A 36 -32.53 6.96 35.59
CA SER A 36 -31.07 6.80 35.65
C SER A 36 -30.60 5.68 36.59
N TYR A 37 -31.34 5.42 37.67
CA TYR A 37 -31.03 4.34 38.62
C TYR A 37 -31.38 2.96 38.08
N LYS A 38 -32.46 2.84 37.30
CA LYS A 38 -32.82 1.59 36.60
C LYS A 38 -31.77 1.26 35.53
N TYR A 39 -31.33 2.27 34.77
CA TYR A 39 -30.21 2.12 33.82
C TYR A 39 -28.89 1.76 34.51
N SER A 40 -28.60 2.29 35.70
CA SER A 40 -27.38 1.95 36.46
C SER A 40 -27.41 0.52 37.03
N ALA A 41 -28.57 0.05 37.50
CA ALA A 41 -28.75 -1.32 37.98
C ALA A 41 -28.71 -2.35 36.82
N GLU A 42 -29.26 -2.00 35.66
CA GLU A 42 -29.17 -2.79 34.43
C GLU A 42 -27.73 -2.86 33.88
N ASN A 43 -26.95 -1.78 33.94
CA ASN A 43 -25.56 -1.79 33.50
C ASN A 43 -24.65 -2.70 34.35
N ASN A 44 -24.96 -2.84 35.65
CA ASN A 44 -24.18 -3.69 36.57
C ASN A 44 -24.52 -5.19 36.46
N SER A 45 -25.64 -5.55 35.83
CA SER A 45 -26.10 -6.94 35.65
C SER A 45 -25.97 -7.45 34.22
N GLN A 46 -25.44 -6.65 33.30
CA GLN A 46 -25.24 -6.99 31.90
C GLN A 46 -23.77 -7.22 31.56
N ARG A 47 -23.48 -8.36 30.91
CA ARG A 47 -22.18 -8.66 30.32
C ARG A 47 -22.27 -8.67 28.81
N ARG A 48 -21.53 -7.76 28.18
CA ARG A 48 -21.44 -7.64 26.72
C ARG A 48 -20.23 -8.42 26.20
N ILE A 49 -20.46 -9.43 25.38
CA ILE A 49 -19.43 -10.21 24.69
C ILE A 49 -19.41 -9.81 23.23
N THR A 50 -18.30 -9.22 22.78
CA THR A 50 -18.10 -8.84 21.37
C THR A 50 -17.98 -10.10 20.51
N LYS A 51 -18.80 -10.16 19.45
CA LYS A 51 -18.67 -11.13 18.35
C LYS A 51 -17.87 -10.48 17.22
N TYR A 52 -16.67 -10.98 16.98
CA TYR A 52 -15.79 -10.46 15.95
C TYR A 52 -16.18 -11.03 14.58
N PRO A 53 -16.40 -10.17 13.56
CA PRO A 53 -16.70 -10.64 12.21
C PRO A 53 -15.43 -11.20 11.58
N ALA A 54 -15.60 -12.14 10.65
CA ALA A 54 -14.54 -12.49 9.72
C ALA A 54 -14.27 -11.31 8.77
N ARG A 55 -13.00 -11.07 8.43
CA ARG A 55 -12.64 -10.03 7.47
C ARG A 55 -13.04 -10.44 6.04
N GLY A 56 -13.24 -9.48 5.15
CA GLY A 56 -13.50 -9.75 3.74
C GLY A 56 -12.34 -10.51 3.08
N ILE A 57 -12.66 -11.45 2.19
CA ILE A 57 -11.69 -12.22 1.40
C ILE A 57 -11.15 -11.31 0.28
N ILE A 58 -9.86 -11.46 -0.05
CA ILE A 58 -9.22 -10.73 -1.13
C ILE A 58 -8.93 -11.69 -2.28
N TYR A 59 -9.41 -11.37 -3.47
CA TYR A 59 -9.26 -12.13 -4.70
C TYR A 59 -8.38 -11.41 -5.72
N ASP A 60 -7.70 -12.15 -6.58
CA ASP A 60 -7.03 -11.62 -7.77
C ASP A 60 -8.04 -11.26 -8.87
N ARG A 61 -7.56 -10.70 -9.97
CA ARG A 61 -8.43 -10.29 -11.09
C ARG A 61 -9.20 -11.42 -11.75
N ASN A 62 -8.70 -12.65 -11.61
CA ASN A 62 -9.25 -13.87 -12.19
C ASN A 62 -10.10 -14.69 -11.19
N GLY A 63 -10.32 -14.17 -9.96
CA GLY A 63 -11.11 -14.83 -8.93
C GLY A 63 -10.35 -15.83 -8.06
N LYS A 64 -9.02 -15.91 -8.15
CA LYS A 64 -8.19 -16.73 -7.25
C LYS A 64 -8.06 -16.03 -5.90
N ILE A 65 -8.14 -16.81 -4.83
CA ILE A 65 -7.97 -16.27 -3.47
C ILE A 65 -6.51 -15.86 -3.26
N LEU A 66 -6.30 -14.62 -2.82
CA LEU A 66 -5.00 -14.10 -2.38
C LEU A 66 -4.91 -14.09 -0.85
N VAL A 67 -6.01 -13.75 -0.18
CA VAL A 67 -6.10 -13.70 1.29
C VAL A 67 -7.46 -14.18 1.74
N PHE A 68 -7.47 -15.14 2.66
CA PHE A 68 -8.68 -15.61 3.32
C PHE A 68 -8.48 -15.70 4.83
N ASN A 69 -9.45 -16.25 5.54
CA ASN A 69 -9.43 -16.33 6.99
C ASN A 69 -9.39 -17.78 7.46
N GLU A 70 -8.63 -18.02 8.51
CA GLU A 70 -8.62 -19.27 9.27
C GLU A 70 -9.11 -19.01 10.69
N ALA A 71 -9.79 -19.99 11.29
CA ALA A 71 -10.28 -19.89 12.66
C ALA A 71 -9.11 -19.86 13.65
N ALA A 72 -9.15 -18.88 14.56
CA ALA A 72 -8.20 -18.71 15.63
C ALA A 72 -8.94 -18.34 16.91
N PHE A 73 -8.26 -18.47 18.04
CA PHE A 73 -8.91 -18.34 19.33
C PHE A 73 -8.03 -17.57 20.30
N ASP A 74 -8.60 -16.63 21.05
CA ASP A 74 -7.92 -15.99 22.17
C ASP A 74 -8.35 -16.69 23.46
N ILE A 75 -7.37 -16.96 24.33
CA ILE A 75 -7.61 -17.43 25.69
C ILE A 75 -7.73 -16.22 26.60
N MET A 76 -8.91 -16.05 27.16
CA MET A 76 -9.27 -14.97 28.05
C MET A 76 -9.29 -15.46 29.49
N VAL A 77 -9.02 -14.58 30.44
CA VAL A 77 -9.21 -14.83 31.87
C VAL A 77 -10.01 -13.71 32.52
N ILE A 78 -10.87 -14.07 33.47
CA ILE A 78 -11.41 -13.16 34.48
C ILE A 78 -10.77 -13.55 35.82
N PRO A 79 -9.79 -12.78 36.31
CA PRO A 79 -9.02 -13.18 37.49
C PRO A 79 -9.89 -13.50 38.71
N GLN A 80 -10.96 -12.74 38.95
CA GLN A 80 -11.91 -12.97 40.05
C GLN A 80 -12.61 -14.34 40.00
N GLN A 81 -12.72 -14.94 38.82
CA GLN A 81 -13.38 -16.24 38.62
C GLN A 81 -12.40 -17.42 38.63
N THR A 82 -11.11 -17.15 38.78
CA THR A 82 -10.10 -18.20 38.87
C THR A 82 -10.14 -18.88 40.24
N ARG A 83 -9.84 -20.18 40.26
CA ARG A 83 -9.63 -21.01 41.45
C ARG A 83 -8.26 -21.69 41.31
N PRO A 84 -7.68 -22.33 42.33
CA PRO A 84 -6.46 -23.10 42.14
C PRO A 84 -6.61 -24.09 40.96
N PHE A 85 -5.71 -24.01 39.98
CA PHE A 85 -5.64 -24.87 38.80
C PHE A 85 -4.20 -25.27 38.52
N ASP A 86 -4.00 -26.32 37.73
CA ASP A 86 -2.67 -26.75 37.29
C ASP A 86 -2.14 -25.82 36.20
N THR A 87 -1.32 -24.85 36.59
CA THR A 87 -0.71 -23.89 35.68
C THR A 87 0.23 -24.56 34.67
N LEU A 88 0.90 -25.66 35.04
CA LEU A 88 1.83 -26.36 34.15
C LEU A 88 1.07 -27.10 33.05
N ASP A 89 -0.06 -27.76 33.38
CA ASP A 89 -0.93 -28.38 32.37
C ASP A 89 -1.50 -27.34 31.40
N LEU A 90 -1.88 -26.16 31.89
CA LEU A 90 -2.35 -25.06 31.03
C LEU A 90 -1.23 -24.58 30.10
N CYS A 91 -0.04 -24.30 30.64
CA CYS A 91 1.09 -23.81 29.84
C CYS A 91 1.51 -24.81 28.77
N LYS A 92 1.56 -26.10 29.12
CA LYS A 92 1.86 -27.19 28.18
C LYS A 92 0.80 -27.31 27.09
N THR A 93 -0.48 -27.16 27.44
CA THR A 93 -1.60 -27.24 26.49
C THR A 93 -1.61 -26.05 25.53
N LEU A 94 -1.23 -24.86 26.00
CA LEU A 94 -1.18 -23.62 25.20
C LEU A 94 0.14 -23.42 24.46
N GLU A 95 1.11 -24.31 24.66
CA GLU A 95 2.47 -24.19 24.11
C GLU A 95 3.10 -22.82 24.44
N ILE A 96 3.05 -22.44 25.73
CA ILE A 96 3.63 -21.20 26.27
C ILE A 96 4.56 -21.49 27.44
N SER A 97 5.49 -20.59 27.71
CA SER A 97 6.33 -20.71 28.91
C SER A 97 5.56 -20.27 30.16
N TYR A 98 5.94 -20.83 31.32
CA TYR A 98 5.40 -20.42 32.61
C TYR A 98 5.64 -18.92 32.88
N GLU A 99 6.79 -18.39 32.46
CA GLU A 99 7.14 -16.97 32.60
C GLU A 99 6.24 -16.06 31.76
N GLU A 100 5.94 -16.46 30.51
CA GLU A 100 5.02 -15.75 29.62
C GLU A 100 3.62 -15.72 30.24
N PHE A 101 3.15 -16.86 30.73
CA PHE A 101 1.86 -16.97 31.42
C PHE A 101 1.77 -16.06 32.64
N ILE A 102 2.71 -16.14 33.58
CA ILE A 102 2.69 -15.35 34.81
C ILE A 102 2.75 -13.85 34.51
N THR A 103 3.53 -13.45 33.51
CA THR A 103 3.60 -12.05 33.09
C THR A 103 2.25 -11.54 32.59
N GLN A 104 1.57 -12.29 31.73
CA GLN A 104 0.25 -11.90 31.23
C GLN A 104 -0.82 -11.97 32.32
N TYR A 105 -0.76 -12.97 33.20
CA TYR A 105 -1.70 -13.12 34.31
C TYR A 105 -1.58 -11.96 35.32
N LYS A 106 -0.36 -11.53 35.66
CA LYS A 106 -0.13 -10.33 36.49
C LYS A 106 -0.65 -9.07 35.83
N LYS A 107 -0.47 -8.91 34.51
CA LYS A 107 -1.05 -7.78 33.75
C LYS A 107 -2.58 -7.79 33.79
N ALA A 108 -3.20 -8.96 33.68
CA ALA A 108 -4.66 -9.11 33.81
C ALA A 108 -5.14 -8.66 35.20
N LEU A 109 -4.47 -9.11 36.26
CA LEU A 109 -4.76 -8.69 37.64
C LEU A 109 -4.63 -7.18 37.84
N SER A 110 -3.56 -6.57 37.31
CA SER A 110 -3.35 -5.12 37.43
C SER A 110 -4.34 -4.29 36.61
N TYR A 111 -4.81 -4.83 35.49
CA TYR A 111 -5.79 -4.13 34.65
C TYR A 111 -7.18 -4.14 35.29
N SER A 112 -7.67 -5.31 35.68
CA SER A 112 -8.92 -5.46 36.43
C SER A 112 -9.13 -6.92 36.83
N THR A 113 -9.56 -7.15 38.07
CA THR A 113 -9.96 -8.49 38.52
C THR A 113 -11.30 -8.94 37.93
N TYR A 114 -12.18 -8.00 37.56
CA TYR A 114 -13.54 -8.27 37.09
C TYR A 114 -13.70 -8.23 35.57
N ARG A 115 -12.79 -7.58 34.83
CA ARG A 115 -12.85 -7.48 33.38
C ARG A 115 -12.03 -8.59 32.71
N PRO A 116 -12.51 -9.13 31.58
CA PRO A 116 -11.76 -10.14 30.84
C PRO A 116 -10.48 -9.55 30.25
N SER A 117 -9.38 -10.30 30.36
CA SER A 117 -8.08 -9.96 29.79
C SER A 117 -7.55 -11.11 28.94
N VAL A 118 -6.83 -10.80 27.86
CA VAL A 118 -6.20 -11.81 27.00
C VAL A 118 -4.97 -12.38 27.71
N ILE A 119 -4.86 -13.70 27.79
CA ILE A 119 -3.68 -14.42 28.30
C ILE A 119 -2.83 -14.93 27.17
N VAL A 120 -3.44 -15.60 26.18
CA VAL A 120 -2.77 -16.00 24.94
C VAL A 120 -3.67 -15.59 23.79
N SER A 121 -3.12 -14.86 22.82
CA SER A 121 -3.84 -14.50 21.60
C SER A 121 -3.62 -15.55 20.50
N GLN A 122 -4.62 -15.70 19.64
CA GLN A 122 -4.50 -16.33 18.32
C GLN A 122 -3.96 -17.78 18.34
N ILE A 123 -4.42 -18.62 19.27
CA ILE A 123 -4.11 -20.06 19.25
C ILE A 123 -4.80 -20.75 18.07
N SER A 124 -4.17 -21.80 17.55
CA SER A 124 -4.66 -22.57 16.41
C SER A 124 -5.92 -23.36 16.76
N SER A 125 -6.70 -23.73 15.75
CA SER A 125 -7.85 -24.63 15.92
C SER A 125 -7.46 -25.99 16.53
N LYS A 126 -6.25 -26.48 16.26
CA LYS A 126 -5.71 -27.72 16.83
C LYS A 126 -5.42 -27.57 18.32
N THR A 127 -4.75 -26.50 18.72
CA THR A 127 -4.47 -26.17 20.13
C THR A 127 -5.77 -25.96 20.89
N TYR A 128 -6.74 -25.27 20.28
CA TYR A 128 -8.06 -25.06 20.86
C TYR A 128 -8.81 -26.39 21.10
N ALA A 129 -8.78 -27.33 20.15
CA ALA A 129 -9.45 -28.62 20.31
C ALA A 129 -8.92 -29.39 21.55
N ILE A 130 -7.60 -29.41 21.75
CA ILE A 130 -6.99 -30.05 22.93
C ILE A 130 -7.36 -29.30 24.21
N LEU A 131 -7.37 -27.97 24.18
CA LEU A 131 -7.76 -27.17 25.33
C LEU A 131 -9.23 -27.34 25.69
N GLN A 132 -10.12 -27.45 24.70
CA GLN A 132 -11.56 -27.57 24.87
C GLN A 132 -11.93 -28.75 25.77
N GLU A 133 -11.27 -29.90 25.58
CA GLU A 133 -11.46 -31.10 26.42
C GLU A 133 -11.04 -30.88 27.87
N LYS A 134 -10.11 -29.95 28.13
CA LYS A 134 -9.57 -29.64 29.46
C LYS A 134 -10.15 -28.37 30.07
N MET A 135 -11.02 -27.62 29.38
CA MET A 135 -11.51 -26.31 29.84
C MET A 135 -12.12 -26.34 31.24
N PHE A 136 -12.77 -27.45 31.62
CA PHE A 136 -13.35 -27.64 32.95
C PHE A 136 -12.31 -27.58 34.09
N LYS A 137 -11.03 -27.86 33.79
CA LYS A 137 -9.91 -27.80 34.74
C LYS A 137 -9.39 -26.39 35.00
N PHE A 138 -9.78 -25.41 34.18
CA PHE A 138 -9.26 -24.04 34.24
C PHE A 138 -10.38 -23.01 34.52
N PRO A 139 -10.96 -22.99 35.75
CA PRO A 139 -11.99 -22.02 36.11
C PRO A 139 -11.54 -20.58 35.89
N GLY A 140 -12.44 -19.74 35.38
CA GLY A 140 -12.15 -18.34 35.07
C GLY A 140 -11.51 -18.10 33.72
N PHE A 141 -11.03 -19.16 33.03
CA PHE A 141 -10.59 -19.08 31.65
C PHE A 141 -11.72 -19.40 30.68
N PHE A 142 -11.75 -18.69 29.57
CA PHE A 142 -12.70 -18.95 28.49
C PHE A 142 -12.09 -18.57 27.14
N VAL A 143 -12.71 -19.02 26.07
CA VAL A 143 -12.20 -18.82 24.71
C VAL A 143 -13.03 -17.77 23.99
N GLN A 144 -12.34 -16.87 23.28
CA GLN A 144 -12.96 -15.91 22.37
C GLN A 144 -12.58 -16.24 20.93
N GLY A 145 -13.58 -16.50 20.09
CA GLY A 145 -13.37 -16.77 18.67
C GLY A 145 -12.82 -15.53 17.93
N ARG A 146 -11.79 -15.77 17.12
CA ARG A 146 -11.11 -14.80 16.25
C ARG A 146 -10.88 -15.42 14.87
N THR A 147 -10.36 -14.61 13.97
CA THR A 147 -9.88 -15.06 12.67
C THR A 147 -8.48 -14.55 12.41
N LEU A 148 -7.63 -15.40 11.85
CA LEU A 148 -6.32 -15.02 11.32
C LEU A 148 -6.37 -14.95 9.81
N ARG A 149 -5.58 -14.05 9.22
CA ARG A 149 -5.35 -14.07 7.77
C ARG A 149 -4.53 -15.28 7.38
N LYS A 150 -4.86 -15.87 6.23
CA LYS A 150 -4.09 -16.94 5.60
C LYS A 150 -3.85 -16.60 4.14
N TYR A 151 -2.65 -16.91 3.67
CA TYR A 151 -2.18 -16.63 2.33
C TYR A 151 -1.92 -17.97 1.64
N PRO A 152 -2.64 -18.32 0.55
CA PRO A 152 -2.41 -19.57 -0.17
C PRO A 152 -1.01 -19.67 -0.77
N ASN A 153 -0.44 -18.53 -1.18
CA ASN A 153 0.89 -18.43 -1.77
C ASN A 153 1.64 -17.25 -1.14
N PRO A 154 2.97 -17.34 -0.95
CA PRO A 154 3.78 -16.32 -0.31
C PRO A 154 4.13 -15.18 -1.30
N ILE A 155 3.11 -14.52 -1.87
CA ILE A 155 3.27 -13.47 -2.89
C ILE A 155 2.59 -12.16 -2.49
N ALA A 156 2.91 -11.08 -3.19
CA ALA A 156 2.21 -9.78 -3.13
C ALA A 156 2.20 -9.11 -1.74
N SER A 157 3.19 -9.38 -0.89
CA SER A 157 3.22 -8.92 0.50
C SER A 157 3.04 -7.40 0.67
N HIS A 158 3.65 -6.58 -0.18
CA HIS A 158 3.53 -5.12 -0.12
C HIS A 158 2.20 -4.59 -0.67
N ILE A 159 1.54 -5.35 -1.55
CA ILE A 159 0.22 -5.02 -2.08
C ILE A 159 -0.85 -5.35 -1.05
N LEU A 160 -0.86 -6.61 -0.59
CA LEU A 160 -1.85 -7.11 0.36
C LEU A 160 -1.72 -6.38 1.70
N GLY A 161 -0.48 -6.21 2.15
CA GLY A 161 -0.18 -5.67 3.46
C GLY A 161 -0.48 -6.67 4.57
N TYR A 162 -0.52 -6.16 5.80
CA TYR A 162 -0.75 -6.99 6.98
C TYR A 162 -1.62 -6.28 8.02
N VAL A 163 -2.16 -7.05 8.94
CA VAL A 163 -2.90 -6.58 10.11
C VAL A 163 -2.02 -6.56 11.36
N GLY A 164 -2.30 -5.66 12.30
CA GLY A 164 -1.62 -5.54 13.58
C GLY A 164 -2.57 -5.05 14.66
N GLU A 165 -2.19 -5.20 15.93
CA GLU A 165 -2.99 -4.70 17.04
C GLU A 165 -3.07 -3.17 17.02
N VAL A 166 -4.23 -2.62 17.37
CA VAL A 166 -4.43 -1.18 17.50
C VAL A 166 -3.62 -0.62 18.66
N ASN A 167 -3.13 0.61 18.50
CA ASN A 167 -2.48 1.35 19.58
C ASN A 167 -3.42 2.40 20.18
N GLN A 168 -2.99 3.03 21.28
CA GLN A 168 -3.82 4.01 21.99
C GLN A 168 -4.23 5.20 21.11
N ASN A 169 -3.38 5.65 20.19
CA ASN A 169 -3.70 6.74 19.27
C ASN A 169 -4.83 6.39 18.31
N ILE A 170 -4.90 5.14 17.84
CA ILE A 170 -5.99 4.66 16.98
C ILE A 170 -7.30 4.57 17.77
N ILE A 171 -7.23 4.09 19.02
CA ILE A 171 -8.41 3.95 19.90
C ILE A 171 -9.00 5.32 20.21
N THR A 172 -8.18 6.33 20.51
CA THR A 172 -8.67 7.68 20.81
C THR A 172 -9.28 8.37 19.58
N GLN A 173 -8.76 8.09 18.38
CA GLN A 173 -9.29 8.64 17.14
C GLN A 173 -10.53 7.89 16.62
N ASN A 174 -10.70 6.62 16.99
CA ASN A 174 -11.77 5.78 16.47
C ASN A 174 -12.31 4.82 17.53
N SER A 175 -13.46 5.19 18.09
CA SER A 175 -14.17 4.44 19.14
C SER A 175 -14.66 3.05 18.72
N TYR A 176 -14.63 2.71 17.42
CA TYR A 176 -14.88 1.36 16.94
C TYR A 176 -13.85 0.37 17.52
N TYR A 177 -12.60 0.80 17.67
CA TYR A 177 -11.50 -0.04 18.15
C TYR A 177 -11.35 0.04 19.67
N LYS A 178 -10.99 -1.10 20.25
CA LYS A 178 -10.62 -1.28 21.64
C LYS A 178 -9.27 -2.00 21.69
N GLN A 179 -8.62 -1.94 22.85
CA GLN A 179 -7.40 -2.69 23.10
C GLN A 179 -7.61 -4.19 22.78
N GLY A 180 -6.63 -4.83 22.12
CA GLY A 180 -6.74 -6.20 21.62
C GLY A 180 -7.45 -6.34 20.27
N ASP A 181 -7.94 -5.26 19.65
CA ASP A 181 -8.45 -5.32 18.29
C ASP A 181 -7.33 -5.19 17.25
N TYR A 182 -7.59 -5.73 16.05
CA TYR A 182 -6.65 -5.69 14.93
C TYR A 182 -7.14 -4.75 13.83
N ILE A 183 -6.20 -4.06 13.19
CA ILE A 183 -6.40 -3.12 12.09
C ILE A 183 -5.39 -3.40 10.98
N GLY A 184 -5.74 -3.13 9.72
CA GLY A 184 -4.82 -3.10 8.60
C GLY A 184 -3.76 -2.00 8.76
N ILE A 185 -2.49 -2.39 8.67
CA ILE A 185 -1.32 -1.52 8.91
C ILE A 185 -0.67 -1.06 7.60
N SER A 186 -0.79 -1.84 6.53
CA SER A 186 -0.22 -1.54 5.22
C SER A 186 -1.08 -2.11 4.09
N GLY A 187 -0.72 -1.77 2.85
CA GLY A 187 -1.35 -2.32 1.64
C GLY A 187 -2.87 -2.13 1.58
N ILE A 188 -3.54 -3.05 0.89
CA ILE A 188 -5.00 -3.11 0.77
C ILE A 188 -5.66 -3.23 2.15
N GLU A 189 -5.06 -4.01 3.07
CA GLU A 189 -5.59 -4.16 4.43
C GLU A 189 -5.79 -2.79 5.10
N LYS A 190 -4.84 -1.86 4.93
CA LYS A 190 -4.96 -0.49 5.46
C LYS A 190 -5.90 0.38 4.65
N THR A 191 -5.72 0.45 3.32
CA THR A 191 -6.50 1.38 2.48
C THR A 191 -7.99 1.06 2.56
N TYR A 192 -8.36 -0.22 2.56
CA TYR A 192 -9.74 -0.68 2.52
C TYR A 192 -10.22 -1.30 3.84
N GLU A 193 -9.57 -0.93 4.95
CA GLU A 193 -9.88 -1.43 6.30
C GLU A 193 -11.38 -1.37 6.63
N GLN A 194 -12.05 -0.28 6.28
CA GLN A 194 -13.47 -0.09 6.62
C GLN A 194 -14.38 -1.11 5.94
N PHE A 195 -14.05 -1.50 4.71
CA PHE A 195 -14.78 -2.53 3.96
C PHE A 195 -14.40 -3.92 4.46
N LEU A 196 -13.10 -4.17 4.64
CA LEU A 196 -12.58 -5.48 5.01
C LEU A 196 -12.93 -5.91 6.43
N ARG A 197 -13.04 -4.98 7.39
CA ARG A 197 -13.18 -5.34 8.81
C ARG A 197 -14.57 -5.82 9.23
N GLY A 198 -15.60 -5.55 8.44
CA GLY A 198 -16.98 -5.85 8.81
C GLY A 198 -17.48 -5.08 10.04
N GLN A 199 -18.60 -5.54 10.60
CA GLN A 199 -19.21 -4.92 11.78
C GLN A 199 -19.27 -5.90 12.94
N LYS A 200 -18.87 -5.43 14.13
CA LYS A 200 -18.89 -6.23 15.36
C LYS A 200 -20.32 -6.46 15.80
N GLY A 201 -20.63 -7.71 16.12
CA GLY A 201 -21.82 -8.07 16.86
C GLY A 201 -21.57 -7.97 18.36
N VAL A 202 -22.65 -8.00 19.13
CA VAL A 202 -22.61 -8.06 20.59
C VAL A 202 -23.64 -9.07 21.05
N SER A 203 -23.23 -10.01 21.91
CA SER A 203 -24.17 -10.76 22.73
C SER A 203 -24.20 -10.21 24.14
N ILE A 204 -25.40 -9.98 24.65
CA ILE A 204 -25.63 -9.43 25.98
C ILE A 204 -26.17 -10.54 26.87
N TYR A 205 -25.43 -10.84 27.92
CA TYR A 205 -25.78 -11.84 28.92
C TYR A 205 -26.15 -11.18 30.24
N MET A 206 -27.11 -11.77 30.95
CA MET A 206 -27.37 -11.42 32.33
C MET A 206 -26.35 -12.12 33.23
N VAL A 207 -25.77 -11.38 34.17
CA VAL A 207 -24.82 -11.91 35.14
C VAL A 207 -25.29 -11.71 36.57
N ASP A 208 -24.95 -12.65 37.44
CA ASP A 208 -25.20 -12.53 38.87
C ASP A 208 -24.13 -11.66 39.57
N VAL A 209 -24.26 -11.48 40.89
CA VAL A 209 -23.29 -10.72 41.71
C VAL A 209 -21.87 -11.32 41.72
N HIS A 210 -21.71 -12.57 41.26
CA HIS A 210 -20.43 -13.26 41.09
C HIS A 210 -19.96 -13.27 39.62
N ASN A 211 -20.62 -12.50 38.76
CA ASN A 211 -20.34 -12.32 37.33
C ASN A 211 -20.51 -13.61 36.49
N ARG A 212 -21.29 -14.58 36.99
CA ARG A 212 -21.62 -15.83 36.27
C ARG A 212 -22.75 -15.59 35.28
N ILE A 213 -22.65 -16.14 34.08
CA ILE A 213 -23.67 -16.00 33.03
C ILE A 213 -24.91 -16.80 33.44
N MET A 214 -26.04 -16.12 33.62
CA MET A 214 -27.33 -16.72 33.97
C MET A 214 -28.22 -17.00 32.75
N GLY A 215 -27.94 -16.34 31.62
CA GLY A 215 -28.68 -16.48 30.37
C GLY A 215 -28.55 -15.23 29.49
N SER A 216 -29.19 -15.24 28.32
CA SER A 216 -29.24 -14.07 27.43
C SER A 216 -30.09 -12.96 28.05
N PHE A 217 -29.61 -11.73 27.98
CA PHE A 217 -30.36 -10.56 28.46
C PHE A 217 -31.54 -10.27 27.53
N GLY A 218 -32.74 -10.12 28.10
CA GLY A 218 -33.96 -9.84 27.32
C GLY A 218 -34.23 -10.87 26.22
N GLU A 219 -33.92 -12.16 26.47
CA GLU A 219 -34.06 -13.26 25.51
C GLU A 219 -33.28 -13.04 24.20
N GLY A 220 -32.20 -12.26 24.25
CA GLY A 220 -31.37 -11.96 23.08
C GLY A 220 -31.94 -10.88 22.14
N LYS A 221 -33.05 -10.22 22.50
CA LYS A 221 -33.64 -9.12 21.70
C LYS A 221 -32.68 -7.95 21.47
N PHE A 222 -31.69 -7.81 22.34
CA PHE A 222 -30.66 -6.76 22.28
C PHE A 222 -29.33 -7.24 21.70
N ASP A 223 -29.25 -8.50 21.27
CA ASP A 223 -28.07 -9.04 20.60
C ASP A 223 -27.98 -8.51 19.17
N THR A 224 -26.78 -8.19 18.73
CA THR A 224 -26.48 -7.86 17.34
C THR A 224 -25.59 -8.92 16.72
N ALA A 225 -25.96 -9.40 15.53
CA ALA A 225 -25.12 -10.31 14.76
C ALA A 225 -23.89 -9.57 14.23
N ALA A 226 -22.76 -10.27 14.15
CA ALA A 226 -21.59 -9.74 13.47
C ALA A 226 -21.80 -9.80 11.95
N VAL A 227 -21.47 -8.72 11.25
CA VAL A 227 -21.55 -8.64 9.79
C VAL A 227 -20.16 -8.86 9.21
N VAL A 228 -20.00 -9.89 8.38
CA VAL A 228 -18.73 -10.22 7.72
C VAL A 228 -18.25 -9.05 6.87
N GLY A 229 -16.93 -8.88 6.81
CA GLY A 229 -16.32 -7.88 5.95
C GLY A 229 -16.62 -8.09 4.47
N THR A 230 -16.59 -7.00 3.72
CA THR A 230 -16.87 -7.02 2.28
C THR A 230 -15.65 -7.56 1.53
N ASN A 231 -15.89 -8.52 0.63
CA ASN A 231 -14.84 -9.07 -0.22
C ASN A 231 -14.29 -8.03 -1.19
N ILE A 232 -13.02 -8.14 -1.55
CA ILE A 232 -12.35 -7.24 -2.50
C ILE A 232 -11.79 -8.07 -3.65
N LYS A 233 -12.01 -7.59 -4.88
CA LYS A 233 -11.36 -8.12 -6.07
C LYS A 233 -10.29 -7.15 -6.54
N CYS A 234 -9.05 -7.62 -6.62
CA CYS A 234 -7.91 -6.85 -7.06
C CYS A 234 -7.74 -6.88 -8.59
N THR A 235 -6.94 -5.98 -9.10
CA THR A 235 -6.50 -5.89 -10.50
C THR A 235 -5.25 -6.75 -10.78
N ILE A 236 -4.56 -7.17 -9.72
CA ILE A 236 -3.36 -7.99 -9.79
C ILE A 236 -3.67 -9.36 -10.41
N ASP A 237 -2.79 -9.82 -11.28
CA ASP A 237 -2.76 -11.21 -11.75
C ASP A 237 -1.81 -12.03 -10.87
N ALA A 238 -2.36 -12.98 -10.10
CA ALA A 238 -1.56 -13.75 -9.14
C ALA A 238 -0.42 -14.55 -9.79
N ALA A 239 -0.63 -15.08 -10.99
CA ALA A 239 0.37 -15.87 -11.69
C ALA A 239 1.49 -14.96 -12.25
N LEU A 240 1.13 -13.79 -12.75
CA LEU A 240 2.12 -12.81 -13.23
C LEU A 240 2.94 -12.23 -12.07
N GLN A 241 2.29 -11.92 -10.95
CA GLN A 241 2.94 -11.44 -9.72
C GLN A 241 3.96 -12.48 -9.21
N GLN A 242 3.54 -13.74 -9.05
CA GLN A 242 4.42 -14.82 -8.62
C GLN A 242 5.62 -14.99 -9.57
N TYR A 243 5.37 -14.92 -10.88
CA TYR A 243 6.41 -15.02 -11.89
C TYR A 243 7.43 -13.88 -11.80
N GLY A 244 6.97 -12.64 -11.66
CA GLY A 244 7.88 -11.51 -11.48
C GLY A 244 8.68 -11.59 -10.19
N GLU A 245 8.09 -12.11 -9.10
CA GLU A 245 8.79 -12.28 -7.82
C GLU A 245 9.89 -13.34 -7.94
N LEU A 246 9.62 -14.42 -8.68
CA LEU A 246 10.62 -15.43 -9.05
C LEU A 246 11.79 -14.81 -9.84
N LEU A 247 11.53 -14.01 -10.88
CA LEU A 247 12.58 -13.35 -11.65
C LEU A 247 13.41 -12.34 -10.83
N MET A 248 12.81 -11.78 -9.78
CA MET A 248 13.45 -10.84 -8.86
C MET A 248 14.14 -11.50 -7.67
N GLN A 249 14.13 -12.83 -7.57
CA GLN A 249 14.93 -13.54 -6.59
C GLN A 249 16.40 -13.16 -6.75
N HIS A 250 17.08 -13.04 -5.60
CA HIS A 250 18.48 -12.64 -5.52
C HIS A 250 18.80 -11.28 -6.17
N LYS A 251 17.81 -10.38 -6.29
CA LYS A 251 17.96 -9.04 -6.87
C LYS A 251 17.25 -8.02 -6.01
N LYS A 252 17.79 -6.81 -5.93
CA LYS A 252 17.18 -5.68 -5.22
C LYS A 252 16.55 -4.73 -6.23
N GLY A 253 15.29 -4.34 -6.04
CA GLY A 253 14.61 -3.51 -7.03
C GLY A 253 13.10 -3.61 -6.98
N SER A 254 12.46 -3.34 -8.11
CA SER A 254 11.00 -3.36 -8.23
C SER A 254 10.51 -3.57 -9.66
N ILE A 255 9.27 -4.03 -9.79
CA ILE A 255 8.55 -4.16 -11.06
C ILE A 255 7.16 -3.59 -10.86
N VAL A 256 6.71 -2.77 -11.80
CA VAL A 256 5.30 -2.35 -11.88
C VAL A 256 4.83 -2.56 -13.30
N ALA A 257 3.69 -3.23 -13.47
CA ALA A 257 3.02 -3.31 -14.75
C ALA A 257 1.56 -2.85 -14.64
N ILE A 258 1.12 -2.08 -15.62
CA ILE A 258 -0.20 -1.46 -15.71
C ILE A 258 -0.82 -1.87 -17.04
N GLU A 259 -2.12 -2.15 -17.05
CA GLU A 259 -2.90 -2.29 -18.28
C GLU A 259 -3.28 -0.88 -18.80
N PRO A 260 -2.74 -0.42 -19.95
CA PRO A 260 -2.88 0.98 -20.35
C PRO A 260 -4.35 1.39 -20.59
N SER A 261 -5.19 0.47 -21.06
CA SER A 261 -6.59 0.75 -21.37
C SER A 261 -7.47 1.05 -20.17
N THR A 262 -7.04 0.65 -18.97
CA THR A 262 -7.89 0.69 -17.75
C THR A 262 -7.19 1.32 -16.55
N GLY A 263 -5.85 1.42 -16.55
CA GLY A 263 -5.09 1.81 -15.36
C GLY A 263 -5.03 0.71 -14.29
N GLU A 264 -5.50 -0.50 -14.59
CA GLU A 264 -5.40 -1.64 -13.69
C GLU A 264 -3.92 -2.00 -13.47
N VAL A 265 -3.45 -1.99 -12.23
CA VAL A 265 -2.11 -2.48 -11.88
C VAL A 265 -2.13 -4.01 -11.94
N LEU A 266 -1.41 -4.58 -12.90
CA LEU A 266 -1.35 -6.02 -13.14
C LEU A 266 -0.40 -6.74 -12.18
N MET A 267 0.68 -6.05 -11.80
CA MET A 267 1.67 -6.53 -10.85
C MET A 267 2.39 -5.35 -10.19
N LEU A 268 2.76 -5.50 -8.93
CA LEU A 268 3.57 -4.55 -8.18
C LEU A 268 4.49 -5.30 -7.24
N ILE A 269 5.78 -5.26 -7.52
CA ILE A 269 6.81 -6.05 -6.85
C ILE A 269 7.83 -5.11 -6.24
N SER A 270 8.18 -5.35 -4.99
CA SER A 270 9.39 -4.83 -4.35
C SER A 270 10.24 -6.02 -3.93
N SER A 271 11.52 -6.00 -4.31
CA SER A 271 12.48 -7.06 -3.97
C SER A 271 13.69 -6.48 -3.23
N PRO A 272 14.21 -7.16 -2.20
CA PRO A 272 13.66 -8.38 -1.59
C PRO A 272 12.29 -8.19 -0.96
N SER A 273 11.47 -9.24 -1.03
CA SER A 273 10.14 -9.30 -0.42
C SER A 273 10.20 -10.19 0.84
N TYR A 274 9.04 -10.45 1.44
CA TYR A 274 8.86 -11.37 2.56
C TYR A 274 7.58 -12.17 2.38
N ASP A 275 7.50 -13.35 2.99
CA ASP A 275 6.26 -14.12 3.05
C ASP A 275 5.25 -13.39 3.97
N PRO A 276 4.06 -12.99 3.47
CA PRO A 276 3.07 -12.29 4.28
C PRO A 276 2.59 -13.10 5.50
N SER A 277 2.70 -14.42 5.47
CA SER A 277 2.36 -15.32 6.58
C SER A 277 3.26 -15.10 7.81
N LEU A 278 4.48 -14.59 7.62
CA LEU A 278 5.39 -14.24 8.73
C LEU A 278 4.84 -13.14 9.62
N LEU A 279 3.93 -12.30 9.10
CA LEU A 279 3.35 -11.16 9.80
C LEU A 279 1.95 -11.44 10.34
N VAL A 280 1.61 -12.72 10.55
CA VAL A 280 0.35 -13.22 11.10
C VAL A 280 0.59 -13.94 12.43
N GLY A 281 -0.39 -13.90 13.33
CA GLY A 281 -0.41 -14.77 14.50
C GLY A 281 0.59 -14.37 15.58
N ARG A 282 0.86 -15.31 16.50
CA ARG A 282 1.77 -15.14 17.65
C ARG A 282 3.22 -14.84 17.24
N ILE A 283 3.68 -15.37 16.10
CA ILE A 283 5.05 -15.21 15.61
C ILE A 283 5.32 -13.84 14.99
N ARG A 284 4.26 -13.08 14.69
CA ARG A 284 4.31 -11.79 14.00
C ARG A 284 5.32 -10.83 14.63
N SER A 285 5.25 -10.61 15.94
CA SER A 285 6.06 -9.58 16.61
C SER A 285 7.56 -9.90 16.51
N LYS A 286 7.93 -11.18 16.64
CA LYS A 286 9.31 -11.64 16.48
C LYS A 286 9.78 -11.44 15.03
N ASN A 287 9.02 -11.97 14.08
CA ASN A 287 9.36 -11.90 12.65
C ASN A 287 9.42 -10.46 12.14
N TYR A 288 8.53 -9.58 12.61
CA TYR A 288 8.56 -8.16 12.25
C TYR A 288 9.87 -7.49 12.66
N VAL A 289 10.38 -7.78 13.87
CA VAL A 289 11.66 -7.24 14.33
C VAL A 289 12.82 -7.77 13.50
N GLU A 290 12.80 -9.04 13.11
CA GLU A 290 13.81 -9.62 12.22
C GLU A 290 13.79 -8.96 10.82
N LEU A 291 12.61 -8.84 10.21
CA LEU A 291 12.42 -8.19 8.91
C LEU A 291 12.77 -6.70 8.93
N LEU A 292 12.56 -6.02 10.07
CA LEU A 292 12.92 -4.61 10.25
C LEU A 292 14.44 -4.41 10.37
N LYS A 293 15.15 -5.35 11.00
CA LYS A 293 16.60 -5.33 11.18
C LYS A 293 17.37 -5.79 9.94
N ASP A 294 16.71 -6.47 9.01
CA ASP A 294 17.33 -6.93 7.77
C ASP A 294 17.88 -5.75 6.94
N SER A 295 19.18 -5.81 6.66
CA SER A 295 19.93 -4.83 5.87
C SER A 295 19.37 -4.62 4.46
N LEU A 296 18.69 -5.61 3.89
CA LEU A 296 18.07 -5.57 2.58
C LEU A 296 16.71 -4.86 2.58
N LYS A 297 16.17 -4.53 3.75
CA LYS A 297 14.90 -3.79 3.93
C LYS A 297 13.73 -4.44 3.17
N PRO A 298 13.35 -5.69 3.49
CA PRO A 298 12.27 -6.40 2.81
C PRO A 298 10.89 -5.77 3.08
N LEU A 299 10.70 -5.04 4.19
CA LEU A 299 9.46 -4.31 4.48
C LEU A 299 9.29 -3.04 3.64
N PHE A 300 10.35 -2.54 2.99
CA PHE A 300 10.33 -1.30 2.23
C PHE A 300 9.77 -1.54 0.82
N ASN A 301 8.68 -0.85 0.48
CA ASN A 301 8.04 -0.96 -0.83
C ASN A 301 8.73 -0.04 -1.85
N ARG A 302 9.74 -0.55 -2.54
CA ARG A 302 10.52 0.20 -3.55
C ARG A 302 9.68 0.68 -4.72
N ALA A 303 8.59 -0.02 -5.06
CA ALA A 303 7.75 0.34 -6.20
C ALA A 303 7.07 1.72 -6.06
N ILE A 304 6.83 2.17 -4.82
CA ILE A 304 6.11 3.43 -4.53
C ILE A 304 6.84 4.34 -3.53
N MET A 305 7.71 3.78 -2.69
CA MET A 305 8.40 4.50 -1.61
C MET A 305 9.86 4.82 -1.95
N ALA A 306 10.37 4.36 -3.08
CA ALA A 306 11.71 4.73 -3.56
C ALA A 306 11.60 5.68 -4.75
N SER A 307 12.34 6.78 -4.66
CA SER A 307 12.47 7.77 -5.73
C SER A 307 13.87 7.67 -6.31
N TYR A 308 13.97 7.46 -7.62
CA TYR A 308 15.23 7.33 -8.34
C TYR A 308 15.31 8.40 -9.44
N PRO A 309 16.51 8.82 -9.87
CA PRO A 309 16.64 9.60 -11.09
C PRO A 309 16.02 8.83 -12.27
N PRO A 310 15.09 9.43 -13.05
CA PRO A 310 14.49 8.72 -14.19
C PRO A 310 15.54 8.34 -15.24
N GLY A 311 16.61 9.13 -15.36
CA GLY A 311 17.66 8.94 -16.35
C GLY A 311 17.08 8.93 -17.76
N SER A 312 17.61 8.06 -18.62
CA SER A 312 17.25 8.03 -20.04
C SER A 312 15.79 7.69 -20.34
N THR A 313 14.98 7.27 -19.38
CA THR A 313 13.52 7.11 -19.59
C THR A 313 12.82 8.47 -19.70
N PHE A 314 13.32 9.52 -19.04
CA PHE A 314 12.76 10.87 -19.11
C PHE A 314 12.89 11.50 -20.50
N LYS A 315 13.85 11.05 -21.30
CA LYS A 315 14.04 11.51 -22.69
C LYS A 315 12.79 11.33 -23.55
N LEU A 316 11.93 10.37 -23.21
CA LEU A 316 10.63 10.19 -23.88
C LEU A 316 9.73 11.40 -23.64
N ILE A 317 9.63 11.88 -22.40
CA ILE A 317 8.89 13.11 -22.06
C ILE A 317 9.59 14.32 -22.70
N MET A 318 10.92 14.39 -22.65
CA MET A 318 11.67 15.49 -23.27
C MET A 318 11.47 15.56 -24.80
N ALA A 319 11.37 14.41 -25.48
CA ALA A 319 11.02 14.33 -26.90
C ALA A 319 9.62 14.88 -27.19
N LEU A 320 8.64 14.58 -26.33
CA LEU A 320 7.28 15.10 -26.44
C LEU A 320 7.26 16.61 -26.19
N ILE A 321 7.92 17.09 -25.13
CA ILE A 321 8.02 18.51 -24.81
C ILE A 321 8.68 19.29 -25.94
N GLY A 322 9.81 18.78 -26.48
CA GLY A 322 10.52 19.46 -27.57
C GLY A 322 9.68 19.63 -28.83
N GLN A 323 8.88 18.60 -29.18
CA GLN A 323 7.94 18.69 -30.30
C GLN A 323 6.78 19.65 -29.98
N HIS A 324 6.20 19.57 -28.78
CA HIS A 324 5.10 20.43 -28.34
C HIS A 324 5.49 21.92 -28.33
N GLU A 325 6.72 22.22 -27.92
CA GLU A 325 7.26 23.59 -27.92
C GLU A 325 7.74 24.08 -29.29
N GLY A 326 7.67 23.21 -30.32
CA GLY A 326 8.08 23.54 -31.68
C GLY A 326 9.58 23.75 -31.86
N VAL A 327 10.42 23.28 -30.93
CA VAL A 327 11.88 23.46 -30.99
C VAL A 327 12.59 22.36 -31.77
N LEU A 328 11.89 21.27 -32.11
CA LEU A 328 12.40 20.18 -32.93
C LEU A 328 11.32 19.56 -33.81
N ASN A 329 11.75 18.88 -34.87
CA ASN A 329 10.94 17.98 -35.69
C ASN A 329 11.72 16.68 -35.97
N THR A 330 11.16 15.77 -36.77
CA THR A 330 11.78 14.47 -37.08
C THR A 330 13.09 14.58 -37.87
N ASN A 331 13.36 15.71 -38.52
CA ASN A 331 14.57 15.97 -39.30
C ASN A 331 15.63 16.76 -38.51
N THR A 332 15.30 17.30 -37.34
CA THR A 332 16.25 18.00 -36.48
C THR A 332 17.38 17.05 -36.10
N ARG A 333 18.63 17.45 -36.38
CA ARG A 333 19.83 16.67 -36.07
C ARG A 333 20.75 17.46 -35.14
N TYR A 334 21.31 16.78 -34.15
CA TYR A 334 22.29 17.36 -33.24
C TYR A 334 23.58 16.53 -33.20
N PRO A 335 24.75 17.17 -33.08
CA PRO A 335 26.02 16.47 -32.96
C PRO A 335 26.19 15.85 -31.57
N CYS A 336 26.90 14.73 -31.51
CA CYS A 336 27.37 14.11 -30.28
C CYS A 336 28.83 13.69 -30.43
N ALA A 337 29.69 14.28 -29.60
CA ALA A 337 31.11 13.92 -29.51
C ALA A 337 31.33 13.11 -28.23
N GLN A 338 30.65 11.96 -28.11
CA GLN A 338 30.60 11.15 -26.87
C GLN A 338 30.13 11.94 -25.63
N GLY A 339 29.32 12.95 -25.86
CA GLY A 339 28.89 13.92 -24.84
C GLY A 339 28.27 15.14 -25.49
N TYR A 340 27.87 16.10 -24.66
CA TYR A 340 27.32 17.38 -25.09
C TYR A 340 28.42 18.42 -25.34
N PRO A 341 28.77 18.74 -26.61
CA PRO A 341 29.94 19.57 -26.93
C PRO A 341 29.96 20.98 -26.31
N PRO A 342 28.83 21.73 -26.22
CA PRO A 342 28.83 23.08 -25.68
C PRO A 342 29.27 23.20 -24.21
N LEU A 343 29.33 22.08 -23.47
CA LEU A 343 29.83 22.02 -22.10
C LEU A 343 31.02 21.05 -21.99
N GLY A 344 31.91 21.05 -22.99
CA GLY A 344 33.13 20.25 -22.96
C GLY A 344 32.87 18.73 -22.92
N GLY A 345 31.74 18.28 -23.47
CA GLY A 345 31.36 16.86 -23.47
C GLY A 345 30.50 16.43 -22.28
N HIS A 346 30.05 17.35 -21.42
CA HIS A 346 29.18 17.03 -20.28
C HIS A 346 27.71 17.44 -20.50
N PRO A 347 26.72 16.57 -20.26
CA PRO A 347 26.85 15.20 -19.80
C PRO A 347 27.47 14.28 -20.87
N LYS A 348 28.27 13.30 -20.41
CA LYS A 348 28.87 12.29 -21.27
C LYS A 348 27.80 11.46 -21.98
N CYS A 349 28.13 10.93 -23.14
CA CYS A 349 27.29 10.00 -23.91
C CYS A 349 28.07 8.72 -24.20
N HIS A 350 27.35 7.65 -24.50
CA HIS A 350 27.96 6.40 -24.98
C HIS A 350 28.19 6.48 -26.50
N SER A 351 28.98 5.54 -27.03
CA SER A 351 29.32 5.51 -28.46
C SER A 351 28.10 5.13 -29.32
N HIS A 352 27.83 5.93 -30.34
CA HIS A 352 26.85 5.68 -31.40
C HIS A 352 27.14 6.60 -32.60
N ALA A 353 26.50 6.37 -33.74
CA ALA A 353 26.61 7.24 -34.91
C ALA A 353 26.14 8.67 -34.59
N SER A 354 26.72 9.69 -35.23
CA SER A 354 26.36 11.10 -35.03
C SER A 354 26.56 11.87 -36.34
N PRO A 355 25.71 12.85 -36.67
CA PRO A 355 24.58 13.35 -35.88
C PRO A 355 23.30 12.50 -36.05
N LEU A 356 22.49 12.41 -35.00
CA LEU A 356 21.23 11.65 -35.01
C LEU A 356 20.02 12.58 -35.14
N ASN A 357 18.96 12.08 -35.80
CA ASN A 357 17.63 12.69 -35.78
C ASN A 357 16.83 12.28 -34.52
N LEU A 358 15.59 12.77 -34.36
CA LEU A 358 14.76 12.47 -33.18
C LEU A 358 14.56 10.96 -32.93
N ILE A 359 14.17 10.22 -33.97
CA ILE A 359 13.82 8.80 -33.87
C ILE A 359 15.09 8.00 -33.49
N GLU A 360 16.18 8.24 -34.23
CA GLU A 360 17.49 7.64 -33.98
C GLU A 360 18.00 8.00 -32.57
N ALA A 361 17.80 9.24 -32.11
CA ALA A 361 18.23 9.69 -30.79
C ALA A 361 17.46 9.02 -29.64
N ILE A 362 16.18 8.69 -29.84
CA ILE A 362 15.40 7.88 -28.89
C ILE A 362 15.93 6.44 -28.90
N GLY A 363 16.07 5.84 -30.09
CA GLY A 363 16.50 4.44 -30.28
C GLY A 363 17.90 4.16 -29.74
N HIS A 364 18.85 5.07 -29.99
CA HIS A 364 20.22 5.02 -29.49
C HIS A 364 20.42 5.81 -28.20
N SER A 365 19.37 6.38 -27.60
CA SER A 365 19.45 7.03 -26.28
C SER A 365 20.52 8.14 -26.16
N CYS A 366 20.69 8.99 -27.18
CA CYS A 366 21.75 10.00 -27.23
C CYS A 366 21.58 11.10 -26.16
N ASN A 367 22.52 11.24 -25.21
CA ASN A 367 22.47 12.29 -24.19
C ASN A 367 22.60 13.70 -24.79
N SER A 368 23.54 13.89 -25.72
CA SER A 368 23.79 15.19 -26.35
C SER A 368 22.54 15.77 -27.02
N TYR A 369 21.82 14.94 -27.79
CA TYR A 369 20.59 15.35 -28.48
C TYR A 369 19.57 15.94 -27.50
N PHE A 370 19.31 15.24 -26.39
CA PHE A 370 18.33 15.71 -25.40
C PHE A 370 18.82 16.89 -24.55
N SER A 371 20.14 17.07 -24.39
CA SER A 371 20.71 18.31 -23.83
C SER A 371 20.46 19.51 -24.76
N TYR A 372 20.65 19.36 -26.07
CA TYR A 372 20.31 20.41 -27.04
C TYR A 372 18.81 20.72 -27.05
N VAL A 373 17.95 19.70 -27.01
CA VAL A 373 16.50 19.88 -26.95
C VAL A 373 16.11 20.63 -25.68
N PHE A 374 16.61 20.22 -24.52
CA PHE A 374 16.33 20.90 -23.26
C PHE A 374 16.78 22.36 -23.29
N LYS A 375 18.00 22.64 -23.76
CA LYS A 375 18.48 24.02 -23.92
C LYS A 375 17.55 24.83 -24.82
N SER A 376 17.14 24.27 -25.95
CA SER A 376 16.25 24.94 -26.91
C SER A 376 14.86 25.22 -26.32
N VAL A 377 14.34 24.32 -25.46
CA VAL A 377 13.07 24.54 -24.74
C VAL A 377 13.21 25.68 -23.71
N ILE A 378 14.27 25.66 -22.90
CA ILE A 378 14.46 26.63 -21.81
C ILE A 378 14.85 28.03 -22.34
N GLU A 379 15.46 28.10 -23.52
CA GLU A 379 15.80 29.34 -24.21
C GLU A 379 14.80 29.69 -25.32
N ASN A 380 13.64 29.05 -25.35
CA ASN A 380 12.63 29.28 -26.38
C ASN A 380 12.13 30.74 -26.34
N LYS A 381 12.33 31.46 -27.45
CA LYS A 381 11.97 32.88 -27.61
C LYS A 381 10.47 33.15 -27.49
N LYS A 382 9.62 32.12 -27.60
CA LYS A 382 8.18 32.20 -27.30
C LYS A 382 7.91 32.70 -25.88
N TYR A 383 8.83 32.46 -24.94
CA TYR A 383 8.71 32.91 -23.56
C TYR A 383 9.51 34.18 -23.30
N ARG A 384 9.00 35.04 -22.43
CA ARG A 384 9.64 36.30 -22.05
C ARG A 384 11.04 36.09 -21.44
N ASN A 385 11.25 34.99 -20.72
CA ASN A 385 12.53 34.67 -20.07
C ASN A 385 12.64 33.18 -19.73
N THR A 386 13.85 32.75 -19.36
CA THR A 386 14.22 31.39 -18.92
C THR A 386 13.28 30.84 -17.83
N TYR A 387 12.87 31.69 -16.88
CA TYR A 387 12.03 31.27 -15.75
C TYR A 387 10.63 30.85 -16.22
N LYS A 388 10.04 31.61 -17.14
CA LYS A 388 8.73 31.28 -17.71
C LYS A 388 8.79 30.02 -18.59
N ALA A 389 9.86 29.87 -19.38
CA ALA A 389 10.08 28.65 -20.15
C ALA A 389 10.28 27.42 -19.25
N PHE A 390 11.07 27.56 -18.17
CA PHE A 390 11.28 26.50 -17.19
C PHE A 390 9.99 26.12 -16.46
N GLU A 391 9.17 27.08 -16.05
CA GLU A 391 7.88 26.77 -15.41
C GLU A 391 6.94 26.06 -16.39
N ALA A 392 6.89 26.46 -17.67
CA ALA A 392 6.10 25.75 -18.68
C ALA A 392 6.59 24.31 -18.88
N TRP A 393 7.91 24.11 -19.06
CA TRP A 393 8.53 22.78 -19.11
C TRP A 393 8.17 21.93 -17.90
N ARG A 394 8.26 22.52 -16.70
CA ARG A 394 7.96 21.86 -15.42
C ARG A 394 6.50 21.45 -15.32
N GLN A 395 5.56 22.31 -15.70
CA GLN A 395 4.13 21.99 -15.68
C GLN A 395 3.79 20.86 -16.66
N ILE A 396 4.42 20.85 -17.84
CA ILE A 396 4.24 19.75 -18.80
C ILE A 396 4.81 18.46 -18.22
N ALA A 397 6.02 18.46 -17.67
CA ALA A 397 6.61 17.27 -17.04
C ALA A 397 5.75 16.72 -15.88
N LEU A 398 5.21 17.60 -15.03
CA LEU A 398 4.30 17.23 -13.94
C LEU A 398 2.99 16.62 -14.45
N SER A 399 2.51 17.04 -15.63
CA SER A 399 1.28 16.47 -16.23
C SER A 399 1.41 15.00 -16.61
N PHE A 400 2.64 14.47 -16.73
CA PHE A 400 2.92 13.03 -16.89
C PHE A 400 3.02 12.28 -15.55
N CYS A 401 2.60 12.89 -14.43
CA CYS A 401 2.73 12.37 -13.06
C CYS A 401 4.18 12.18 -12.58
N VAL A 402 5.17 12.83 -13.20
CA VAL A 402 6.54 12.83 -12.69
C VAL A 402 6.66 13.96 -11.66
N GLY A 403 7.05 13.66 -10.43
CA GLY A 403 7.13 14.67 -9.36
C GLY A 403 5.78 15.01 -8.70
N LYS A 404 4.70 14.29 -9.03
CA LYS A 404 3.40 14.34 -8.34
C LYS A 404 2.92 12.91 -8.04
N LYS A 405 2.27 12.69 -6.90
CA LYS A 405 1.57 11.43 -6.62
C LYS A 405 0.58 11.10 -7.75
N THR A 406 0.49 9.83 -8.12
CA THR A 406 -0.48 9.36 -9.12
C THR A 406 -1.92 9.38 -8.61
N GLU A 407 -2.10 9.52 -7.29
CA GLU A 407 -3.40 9.43 -6.61
C GLU A 407 -3.97 8.01 -6.62
N SER A 408 -3.10 7.00 -6.67
CA SER A 408 -3.47 5.58 -6.58
C SER A 408 -4.19 5.22 -5.26
N ASP A 409 -4.81 4.05 -5.17
CA ASP A 409 -5.31 3.44 -3.92
C ASP A 409 -4.20 2.77 -3.08
N ILE A 410 -2.95 2.88 -3.52
CA ILE A 410 -1.80 2.34 -2.81
C ILE A 410 -1.36 3.33 -1.71
N ALA A 411 -1.38 2.87 -0.46
CA ALA A 411 -0.98 3.69 0.67
C ALA A 411 0.52 4.08 0.61
N ASN A 412 0.83 5.29 1.09
CA ASN A 412 2.20 5.79 1.28
C ASN A 412 3.02 6.00 -0.02
N GLU A 413 2.36 6.31 -1.14
CA GLU A 413 3.02 6.73 -2.37
C GLU A 413 3.85 8.02 -2.16
N LEU A 414 5.11 8.02 -2.62
CA LEU A 414 5.93 9.22 -2.72
C LEU A 414 5.60 10.02 -3.99
N SER A 415 5.79 11.33 -3.93
CA SER A 415 5.55 12.22 -5.08
C SER A 415 6.65 12.16 -6.14
N GLY A 416 7.85 11.65 -5.85
CA GLY A 416 9.03 11.93 -6.67
C GLY A 416 9.44 13.41 -6.57
N ASN A 417 10.19 13.92 -7.55
CA ASN A 417 10.63 15.31 -7.59
C ASN A 417 10.82 15.83 -9.02
N ILE A 418 10.25 17.00 -9.31
CA ILE A 418 10.68 17.88 -10.42
C ILE A 418 11.08 19.22 -9.79
N PRO A 419 12.34 19.66 -9.91
CA PRO A 419 12.84 20.85 -9.26
C PRO A 419 12.00 22.09 -9.57
N SER A 420 11.81 22.94 -8.57
CA SER A 420 11.07 24.20 -8.73
C SER A 420 12.03 25.37 -8.94
N ILE A 421 11.51 26.47 -9.47
CA ILE A 421 12.26 27.74 -9.55
C ILE A 421 12.80 28.14 -8.17
N LYS A 422 11.95 28.05 -7.13
CA LYS A 422 12.33 28.35 -5.74
C LYS A 422 13.51 27.51 -5.26
N TYR A 423 13.61 26.26 -5.71
CA TYR A 423 14.75 25.41 -5.38
C TYR A 423 16.04 25.96 -6.01
N TYR A 424 16.05 26.25 -7.30
CA TYR A 424 17.25 26.73 -7.98
C TYR A 424 17.64 28.15 -7.59
N ASP A 425 16.68 29.03 -7.31
CA ASP A 425 16.96 30.37 -6.77
C ASP A 425 17.64 30.28 -5.40
N LYS A 426 17.28 29.30 -4.57
CA LYS A 426 17.94 29.06 -3.29
C LYS A 426 19.38 28.53 -3.47
N VAL A 427 19.62 27.67 -4.46
CA VAL A 427 20.93 27.03 -4.68
C VAL A 427 21.91 27.96 -5.38
N PHE A 428 21.49 28.63 -6.44
CA PHE A 428 22.36 29.43 -7.32
C PHE A 428 22.21 30.95 -7.13
N GLY A 429 21.15 31.39 -6.45
CA GLY A 429 20.72 32.79 -6.37
C GLY A 429 19.73 33.16 -7.47
N GLU A 430 18.86 34.13 -7.16
CA GLU A 430 17.87 34.62 -8.11
C GLU A 430 18.53 35.17 -9.38
N LYS A 431 18.01 34.76 -10.53
CA LYS A 431 18.45 35.12 -11.88
C LYS A 431 19.89 34.73 -12.22
N ARG A 432 20.49 33.78 -11.50
CA ARG A 432 21.89 33.33 -11.69
C ARG A 432 22.05 31.95 -12.30
N TRP A 433 20.95 31.28 -12.67
CA TRP A 433 20.98 29.99 -13.34
C TRP A 433 20.28 30.07 -14.69
N HIS A 434 20.80 29.28 -15.64
CA HIS A 434 20.30 29.20 -17.02
C HIS A 434 20.25 27.73 -17.48
N ALA A 435 19.81 27.49 -18.71
CA ALA A 435 19.69 26.14 -19.27
C ALA A 435 20.97 25.30 -19.10
N SER A 436 22.14 25.89 -19.32
CA SER A 436 23.44 25.23 -19.17
C SER A 436 23.76 24.81 -17.73
N THR A 437 23.28 25.56 -16.72
CA THR A 437 23.49 25.26 -15.30
C THR A 437 22.75 23.99 -14.88
N ILE A 438 21.59 23.72 -15.51
CA ILE A 438 20.67 22.63 -15.15
C ILE A 438 20.45 21.66 -16.31
N ILE A 439 21.42 21.58 -17.24
CA ILE A 439 21.32 20.84 -18.51
C ILE A 439 20.99 19.34 -18.32
N SER A 440 21.41 18.78 -17.18
CA SER A 440 21.21 17.38 -16.80
C SER A 440 19.74 17.00 -16.64
N LEU A 441 18.85 17.96 -16.42
CA LEU A 441 17.40 17.73 -16.40
C LEU A 441 16.89 17.23 -17.75
N GLY A 442 17.50 17.65 -18.86
CA GLY A 442 17.14 17.19 -20.21
C GLY A 442 17.29 15.69 -20.42
N ILE A 443 18.15 15.04 -19.61
CA ILE A 443 18.39 13.60 -19.65
C ILE A 443 17.87 12.86 -18.42
N GLY A 444 17.03 13.52 -17.60
CA GLY A 444 16.40 12.91 -16.43
C GLY A 444 17.33 12.68 -15.24
N GLN A 445 18.41 13.46 -15.10
CA GLN A 445 19.37 13.35 -14.00
C GLN A 445 19.25 14.56 -13.03
N ALA A 446 20.28 14.75 -12.21
CA ALA A 446 20.35 15.79 -11.17
C ALA A 446 19.26 15.57 -10.10
N GLU A 447 18.48 16.60 -9.77
CA GLU A 447 17.55 16.56 -8.65
C GLU A 447 16.20 15.91 -9.00
N MET A 448 16.04 15.39 -10.22
CA MET A 448 14.82 14.69 -10.63
C MET A 448 14.64 13.36 -9.91
N GLY A 449 13.40 13.07 -9.55
CA GLY A 449 13.02 11.84 -8.87
C GLY A 449 11.71 11.28 -9.43
N ILE A 450 11.69 9.99 -9.73
CA ILE A 450 10.51 9.24 -10.15
C ILE A 450 10.42 7.93 -9.39
N THR A 451 9.20 7.49 -9.08
CA THR A 451 8.94 6.15 -8.55
C THR A 451 8.75 5.14 -9.68
N PRO A 452 8.97 3.83 -9.44
CA PRO A 452 8.65 2.79 -10.41
C PRO A 452 7.18 2.79 -10.87
N LEU A 453 6.24 3.07 -9.96
CA LEU A 453 4.82 3.23 -10.30
C LEU A 453 4.59 4.40 -11.27
N GLN A 454 5.16 5.56 -10.99
CA GLN A 454 5.10 6.71 -11.89
C GLN A 454 5.75 6.39 -13.24
N SER A 455 6.87 5.66 -13.26
CA SER A 455 7.55 5.24 -14.49
C SER A 455 6.66 4.36 -15.37
N ALA A 456 5.97 3.38 -14.78
CA ALA A 456 5.01 2.55 -15.51
C ALA A 456 3.80 3.37 -16.01
N ASN A 457 3.35 4.36 -15.23
CA ASN A 457 2.24 5.24 -15.63
C ASN A 457 2.63 6.16 -16.80
N VAL A 458 3.85 6.73 -16.80
CA VAL A 458 4.39 7.52 -17.93
C VAL A 458 4.34 6.71 -19.23
N VAL A 459 4.70 5.43 -19.15
CA VAL A 459 4.72 4.54 -20.31
C VAL A 459 3.30 4.19 -20.76
N SER A 460 2.37 4.04 -19.81
CA SER A 460 0.94 3.89 -20.11
C SER A 460 0.39 5.13 -20.83
N ILE A 461 0.76 6.33 -20.38
CA ILE A 461 0.40 7.60 -21.03
C ILE A 461 0.91 7.65 -22.48
N ILE A 462 2.17 7.27 -22.72
CA ILE A 462 2.76 7.26 -24.06
C ILE A 462 2.05 6.22 -24.94
N ALA A 463 1.82 5.01 -24.43
CA ALA A 463 1.08 3.94 -25.12
C ALA A 463 -0.32 4.39 -25.54
N ASN A 464 -0.97 5.19 -24.69
CA ASN A 464 -2.29 5.77 -24.93
C ASN A 464 -2.28 7.11 -25.68
N LYS A 465 -1.10 7.63 -26.07
CA LYS A 465 -0.95 8.91 -26.76
C LYS A 465 -1.51 10.11 -25.98
N GLY A 466 -1.22 10.17 -24.68
CA GLY A 466 -1.44 11.37 -23.85
C GLY A 466 -2.59 11.30 -22.85
N TRP A 467 -3.36 10.21 -22.82
CA TRP A 467 -4.38 9.97 -21.80
C TRP A 467 -4.07 8.76 -20.92
N TYR A 468 -4.63 8.72 -19.72
CA TYR A 468 -4.47 7.58 -18.79
C TYR A 468 -5.64 7.49 -17.81
N TYR A 469 -5.75 6.34 -17.15
CA TYR A 469 -6.54 6.19 -15.94
C TYR A 469 -5.61 6.16 -14.74
N VAL A 470 -6.05 6.70 -13.60
CA VAL A 470 -5.26 6.65 -12.37
C VAL A 470 -4.94 5.18 -12.04
N PRO A 471 -3.66 4.81 -11.84
CA PRO A 471 -3.28 3.44 -11.58
C PRO A 471 -3.89 2.95 -10.27
N HIS A 472 -4.52 1.77 -10.27
CA HIS A 472 -5.23 1.25 -9.10
C HIS A 472 -5.14 -0.27 -8.94
N ILE A 473 -5.24 -0.71 -7.69
CA ILE A 473 -5.14 -2.11 -7.26
C ILE A 473 -6.51 -2.75 -7.06
N VAL A 474 -7.54 -2.01 -6.65
CA VAL A 474 -8.87 -2.58 -6.39
C VAL A 474 -9.80 -2.37 -7.57
N LYS A 475 -10.27 -3.49 -8.13
CA LYS A 475 -11.20 -3.55 -9.25
C LYS A 475 -12.65 -3.46 -8.81
N GLU A 476 -12.98 -4.13 -7.71
CA GLU A 476 -14.36 -4.28 -7.22
C GLU A 476 -14.38 -4.45 -5.69
N ILE A 477 -15.41 -3.89 -5.05
CA ILE A 477 -15.68 -4.01 -3.61
C ILE A 477 -17.09 -4.58 -3.45
N GLY A 478 -17.18 -5.81 -2.93
CA GLY A 478 -18.46 -6.52 -2.79
C GLY A 478 -19.17 -6.74 -4.12
N ASN A 479 -20.47 -7.00 -4.07
CA ASN A 479 -21.33 -7.18 -5.25
C ASN A 479 -22.22 -5.95 -5.50
N ASN A 480 -21.88 -4.78 -4.93
CA ASN A 480 -22.75 -3.61 -4.98
C ASN A 480 -22.46 -2.76 -6.22
N LEU A 481 -23.29 -2.92 -7.26
CA LEU A 481 -23.19 -2.17 -8.51
C LEU A 481 -23.37 -0.65 -8.35
N ASN A 482 -23.94 -0.19 -7.23
CA ASN A 482 -24.13 1.23 -6.94
C ASN A 482 -22.97 1.86 -6.15
N ASP A 483 -21.91 1.10 -5.83
CA ASP A 483 -20.75 1.63 -5.12
C ASP A 483 -19.92 2.55 -6.03
N THR A 484 -19.88 3.84 -5.67
CA THR A 484 -19.16 4.88 -6.40
C THR A 484 -17.72 5.07 -5.92
N THR A 485 -17.27 4.34 -4.89
CA THR A 485 -15.94 4.47 -4.26
C THR A 485 -14.80 4.38 -5.28
N LEU A 486 -14.96 3.55 -6.32
CA LEU A 486 -13.95 3.32 -7.34
C LEU A 486 -14.14 4.17 -8.61
N ASN A 487 -15.16 5.03 -8.68
CA ASN A 487 -15.46 5.80 -9.91
C ASN A 487 -14.32 6.72 -10.34
N ARG A 488 -13.52 7.22 -9.38
CA ARG A 488 -12.34 8.05 -9.67
C ARG A 488 -11.32 7.36 -10.58
N PHE A 489 -11.25 6.03 -10.56
CA PHE A 489 -10.36 5.24 -11.40
C PHE A 489 -10.90 4.99 -12.81
N LYS A 490 -12.19 5.26 -13.03
CA LYS A 490 -12.86 5.14 -14.34
C LYS A 490 -12.89 6.46 -15.11
N ILE A 491 -12.30 7.52 -14.57
CA ILE A 491 -12.23 8.84 -15.20
C ILE A 491 -10.92 8.97 -15.97
N LYS A 492 -11.03 9.22 -17.27
CA LYS A 492 -9.88 9.43 -18.14
C LYS A 492 -9.23 10.79 -17.83
N GLN A 493 -7.93 10.76 -17.57
CA GLN A 493 -7.06 11.91 -17.37
C GLN A 493 -6.27 12.20 -18.64
N TYR A 494 -5.83 13.44 -18.82
CA TYR A 494 -5.05 13.88 -19.97
C TYR A 494 -3.83 14.68 -19.51
N THR A 495 -2.72 14.49 -20.20
CA THR A 495 -1.55 15.37 -20.07
C THR A 495 -1.80 16.71 -20.78
N ILE A 496 -0.90 17.68 -20.56
CA ILE A 496 -0.95 18.97 -21.29
C ILE A 496 -0.74 18.76 -22.80
N ILE A 497 0.02 17.73 -23.19
CA ILE A 497 0.30 17.41 -24.59
C ILE A 497 -0.83 16.53 -25.14
N THR A 498 -1.77 17.15 -25.85
CA THR A 498 -2.95 16.48 -26.43
C THR A 498 -2.80 16.10 -27.91
N ASP A 499 -1.81 16.66 -28.62
CA ASP A 499 -1.55 16.31 -30.01
C ASP A 499 -1.01 14.87 -30.11
N THR A 500 -1.84 13.97 -30.61
CA THR A 500 -1.50 12.55 -30.73
C THR A 500 -0.44 12.26 -31.80
N SER A 501 -0.20 13.18 -32.73
CA SER A 501 0.73 12.98 -33.85
C SER A 501 2.18 12.90 -33.36
N ILE A 502 2.57 13.72 -32.38
CA ILE A 502 3.94 13.76 -31.84
C ILE A 502 4.29 12.51 -31.00
N TYR A 503 3.27 11.85 -30.42
CA TYR A 503 3.46 10.55 -29.75
C TYR A 503 3.86 9.47 -30.73
N LYS A 504 3.38 9.50 -31.99
CA LYS A 504 3.76 8.52 -33.01
C LYS A 504 5.28 8.49 -33.21
N ASN A 505 5.92 9.66 -33.29
CA ASN A 505 7.37 9.76 -33.46
C ASN A 505 8.13 9.17 -32.27
N VAL A 506 7.64 9.39 -31.05
CA VAL A 506 8.24 8.82 -29.83
C VAL A 506 8.06 7.31 -29.78
N ILE A 507 6.86 6.81 -30.13
CA ILE A 507 6.56 5.39 -30.21
C ILE A 507 7.45 4.70 -31.26
N THR A 508 7.63 5.30 -32.43
CA THR A 508 8.56 4.79 -33.45
C THR A 508 9.99 4.72 -32.90
N GLY A 509 10.48 5.77 -32.24
CA GLY A 509 11.80 5.76 -31.61
C GLY A 509 11.96 4.69 -30.51
N MET A 510 10.90 4.42 -29.75
CA MET A 510 10.89 3.33 -28.76
C MET A 510 10.85 1.94 -29.42
N SER A 511 10.22 1.81 -30.59
CA SER A 511 10.26 0.59 -31.39
C SER A 511 11.64 0.36 -31.98
N ASP A 512 12.27 1.40 -32.53
CA ASP A 512 13.65 1.37 -33.03
C ASP A 512 14.66 0.95 -31.96
N ALA A 513 14.43 1.35 -30.69
CA ALA A 513 15.25 0.89 -29.58
C ALA A 513 15.29 -0.65 -29.49
N VAL A 514 14.19 -1.34 -29.80
CA VAL A 514 14.05 -2.81 -29.78
C VAL A 514 14.44 -3.45 -31.10
N LEU A 515 14.33 -2.74 -32.23
CA LEU A 515 14.66 -3.30 -33.55
C LEU A 515 16.16 -3.21 -33.85
N THR A 516 16.77 -2.05 -33.60
CA THR A 516 18.15 -1.74 -34.02
C THR A 516 18.96 -1.04 -32.93
N GLY A 517 18.31 -0.50 -31.89
CA GLY A 517 18.94 0.31 -30.86
C GLY A 517 19.37 -0.46 -29.60
N THR A 518 19.29 0.24 -28.46
CA THR A 518 19.87 -0.21 -27.17
C THR A 518 19.22 -1.45 -26.57
N ALA A 519 18.02 -1.84 -27.04
CA ALA A 519 17.25 -2.98 -26.58
C ALA A 519 17.13 -4.09 -27.65
N SER A 520 17.91 -4.04 -28.73
CA SER A 520 17.87 -4.99 -29.85
C SER A 520 17.95 -6.47 -29.45
N ARG A 521 18.74 -6.78 -28.42
CA ARG A 521 18.90 -8.15 -27.89
C ARG A 521 17.67 -8.70 -27.17
N LEU A 522 16.65 -7.87 -26.91
CA LEU A 522 15.46 -8.21 -26.13
C LEU A 522 14.24 -8.54 -27.01
N LYS A 523 14.41 -8.52 -28.34
CA LYS A 523 13.35 -8.81 -29.30
C LYS A 523 12.66 -10.13 -28.99
N ILE A 524 11.34 -10.15 -29.14
CA ILE A 524 10.49 -11.33 -28.96
C ILE A 524 9.97 -11.72 -30.34
N ASN A 525 10.21 -12.97 -30.76
CA ASN A 525 9.74 -13.43 -32.07
C ASN A 525 8.21 -13.41 -32.12
N GLY A 526 7.66 -12.75 -33.14
CA GLY A 526 6.21 -12.63 -33.35
C GLY A 526 5.50 -11.62 -32.44
N LEU A 527 6.24 -10.82 -31.65
CA LEU A 527 5.67 -9.79 -30.79
C LEU A 527 6.46 -8.48 -30.88
N ASP A 528 5.86 -7.49 -31.53
CA ASP A 528 6.39 -6.13 -31.55
C ASP A 528 6.02 -5.40 -30.26
N PHE A 529 7.04 -4.78 -29.64
CA PHE A 529 6.87 -3.95 -28.47
C PHE A 529 7.80 -2.74 -28.52
N CYS A 530 7.47 -1.73 -27.73
CA CYS A 530 8.20 -0.47 -27.63
C CYS A 530 8.92 -0.40 -26.30
N ALA A 531 10.18 0.03 -26.29
CA ALA A 531 10.94 0.12 -25.06
C ALA A 531 11.91 1.30 -24.99
N LYS A 532 12.39 1.57 -23.78
CA LYS A 532 13.48 2.50 -23.53
C LYS A 532 14.35 2.00 -22.39
N THR A 533 15.63 1.83 -22.67
CA THR A 533 16.64 1.57 -21.62
C THR A 533 16.90 2.83 -20.81
N GLY A 534 17.13 2.64 -19.51
CA GLY A 534 17.54 3.64 -18.55
C GLY A 534 18.77 3.18 -17.76
N THR A 535 19.56 4.16 -17.35
CA THR A 535 20.66 3.99 -16.41
C THR A 535 20.50 5.16 -15.44
N ALA A 536 20.08 4.87 -14.21
CA ALA A 536 19.95 5.89 -13.18
C ALA A 536 21.26 5.93 -12.40
N GLN A 537 21.90 7.10 -12.36
CA GLN A 537 23.19 7.22 -11.70
C GLN A 537 23.04 6.99 -10.21
N ASN A 538 23.90 6.17 -9.64
CA ASN A 538 23.98 5.97 -8.20
C ASN A 538 25.31 6.54 -7.68
N PRO A 539 25.30 7.66 -6.94
CA PRO A 539 26.52 8.22 -6.35
C PRO A 539 27.26 7.27 -5.41
N HIS A 540 26.57 6.25 -4.88
CA HIS A 540 27.07 5.35 -3.84
C HIS A 540 27.36 3.92 -4.35
N GLY A 541 27.44 3.71 -5.67
CA GLY A 541 27.75 2.38 -6.22
C GLY A 541 27.53 2.30 -7.73
N ARG A 542 27.28 1.09 -8.22
CA ARG A 542 26.87 0.90 -9.62
C ARG A 542 25.54 1.58 -9.88
N ASP A 543 25.38 2.09 -11.10
CA ASP A 543 24.11 2.64 -11.59
C ASP A 543 22.97 1.60 -11.47
N HIS A 544 21.73 2.08 -11.41
CA HIS A 544 20.57 1.22 -11.42
C HIS A 544 20.19 0.85 -12.85
N SER A 545 19.90 -0.44 -13.06
CA SER A 545 19.40 -0.97 -14.32
C SER A 545 17.92 -0.64 -14.40
N VAL A 546 17.55 0.26 -15.32
CA VAL A 546 16.16 0.71 -15.50
C VAL A 546 15.69 0.34 -16.89
N PHE A 547 14.47 -0.16 -17.02
CA PHE A 547 13.87 -0.45 -18.31
C PHE A 547 12.38 -0.17 -18.26
N VAL A 548 11.88 0.48 -19.31
CA VAL A 548 10.46 0.71 -19.48
C VAL A 548 10.00 0.23 -20.85
N ALA A 549 8.81 -0.34 -20.91
CA ALA A 549 8.26 -0.85 -22.16
C ALA A 549 6.74 -0.92 -22.16
N PHE A 550 6.13 -0.94 -23.35
CA PHE A 550 4.75 -1.38 -23.50
C PHE A 550 4.62 -2.34 -24.68
N ALA A 551 3.66 -3.24 -24.58
CA ALA A 551 3.40 -4.28 -25.56
C ALA A 551 1.92 -4.63 -25.66
N PRO A 552 1.44 -5.05 -26.85
CA PRO A 552 2.11 -4.90 -28.14
C PRO A 552 2.21 -3.41 -28.54
N THR A 553 3.00 -3.09 -29.57
CA THR A 553 3.10 -1.71 -30.10
C THR A 553 1.73 -1.16 -30.53
N ASN A 554 0.91 -2.02 -31.15
CA ASN A 554 -0.47 -1.73 -31.51
C ASN A 554 -1.42 -2.35 -30.47
N ASN A 555 -2.44 -1.60 -30.04
CA ASN A 555 -3.38 -2.01 -28.99
C ASN A 555 -2.69 -2.50 -27.69
N PRO A 556 -1.90 -1.64 -27.02
CA PRO A 556 -1.10 -2.02 -25.86
C PRO A 556 -1.92 -2.66 -24.74
N LYS A 557 -1.45 -3.80 -24.22
CA LYS A 557 -2.09 -4.58 -23.15
C LYS A 557 -1.33 -4.53 -21.83
N ILE A 558 -0.04 -4.19 -21.89
CA ILE A 558 0.82 -4.06 -20.71
C ILE A 558 1.80 -2.91 -20.94
N ALA A 559 1.92 -2.03 -19.96
CA ALA A 559 3.00 -1.07 -19.81
C ALA A 559 3.75 -1.38 -18.52
N ILE A 560 5.06 -1.55 -18.60
CA ILE A 560 5.89 -2.09 -17.53
C ILE A 560 7.10 -1.19 -17.26
N ALA A 561 7.44 -1.02 -16.00
CA ALA A 561 8.69 -0.46 -15.53
C ALA A 561 9.40 -1.48 -14.63
N VAL A 562 10.66 -1.76 -14.94
CA VAL A 562 11.54 -2.61 -14.15
C VAL A 562 12.75 -1.80 -13.71
N LEU A 563 13.08 -1.90 -12.43
CA LEU A 563 14.27 -1.30 -11.84
C LEU A 563 15.01 -2.36 -11.02
N VAL A 564 16.29 -2.54 -11.30
CA VAL A 564 17.20 -3.35 -10.49
C VAL A 564 18.30 -2.44 -9.95
N GLU A 565 18.35 -2.29 -8.63
CA GLU A 565 19.33 -1.47 -7.95
C GLU A 565 20.74 -2.04 -8.14
N ASN A 566 21.71 -1.13 -8.29
CA ASN A 566 23.15 -1.43 -8.34
C ASN A 566 23.57 -2.47 -9.39
N ALA A 567 22.86 -2.54 -10.51
CA ALA A 567 23.01 -3.59 -11.51
C ALA A 567 23.57 -3.08 -12.85
N GLY A 568 23.93 -1.80 -12.96
CA GLY A 568 24.52 -1.20 -14.17
C GLY A 568 23.48 -0.89 -15.25
N PHE A 569 23.73 -1.33 -16.48
CA PHE A 569 22.93 -0.93 -17.64
C PHE A 569 21.52 -1.56 -17.67
N GLY A 570 20.53 -0.77 -18.10
CA GLY A 570 19.13 -1.20 -18.22
C GLY A 570 18.91 -2.44 -19.08
N ALA A 571 19.66 -2.59 -20.17
CA ALA A 571 19.54 -3.72 -21.09
C ALA A 571 20.08 -5.04 -20.54
N THR A 572 20.86 -5.02 -19.45
CA THR A 572 21.51 -6.21 -18.90
C THR A 572 20.59 -7.01 -17.98
N TRP A 573 19.77 -6.33 -17.16
CA TRP A 573 18.94 -6.99 -16.14
C TRP A 573 17.48 -6.60 -16.22
N ALA A 574 17.18 -5.30 -16.14
CA ALA A 574 15.80 -4.82 -16.17
C ALA A 574 15.09 -5.15 -17.50
N GLY A 575 15.81 -5.04 -18.62
CA GLY A 575 15.33 -5.37 -19.96
C GLY A 575 14.92 -6.84 -20.13
N PRO A 576 15.81 -7.81 -19.88
CA PRO A 576 15.47 -9.23 -19.91
C PRO A 576 14.27 -9.60 -19.04
N ILE A 577 14.25 -9.14 -17.79
CA ILE A 577 13.14 -9.35 -16.85
C ILE A 577 11.83 -8.81 -17.43
N ALA A 578 11.82 -7.55 -17.92
CA ALA A 578 10.63 -6.97 -18.53
C ALA A 578 10.17 -7.76 -19.76
N SER A 579 11.10 -8.17 -20.62
CA SER A 579 10.78 -8.90 -21.85
C SER A 579 10.18 -10.29 -21.56
N LEU A 580 10.64 -10.99 -20.53
CA LEU A 580 10.10 -12.29 -20.11
C LEU A 580 8.68 -12.14 -19.55
N ILE A 581 8.44 -11.08 -18.76
CA ILE A 581 7.11 -10.77 -18.22
C ILE A 581 6.13 -10.40 -19.35
N ILE A 582 6.56 -9.57 -20.30
CA ILE A 582 5.77 -9.22 -21.48
C ILE A 582 5.42 -10.49 -22.28
N GLU A 583 6.41 -11.34 -22.56
CA GLU A 583 6.21 -12.59 -23.27
C GLU A 583 5.21 -13.50 -22.53
N LYS A 584 5.39 -13.69 -21.22
CA LYS A 584 4.49 -14.48 -20.38
C LYS A 584 3.07 -13.94 -20.39
N TYR A 585 2.89 -12.62 -20.28
CA TYR A 585 1.57 -12.01 -20.20
C TYR A 585 0.82 -12.05 -21.53
N ILE A 586 1.50 -11.72 -22.64
CA ILE A 586 0.90 -11.65 -23.98
C ILE A 586 0.73 -13.06 -24.57
N ASN A 587 1.77 -13.89 -24.56
CA ASN A 587 1.76 -15.21 -25.19
C ASN A 587 1.27 -16.32 -24.25
N LYS A 588 1.02 -16.02 -22.97
CA LYS A 588 0.64 -16.96 -21.89
C LYS A 588 1.71 -17.99 -21.51
N LYS A 589 2.82 -18.04 -22.26
CA LYS A 589 3.99 -18.90 -22.05
C LYS A 589 5.28 -18.13 -22.30
N VAL A 590 6.39 -18.65 -21.77
CA VAL A 590 7.75 -18.17 -22.03
C VAL A 590 8.41 -19.17 -22.96
N ILE A 591 8.92 -18.71 -24.10
CA ILE A 591 9.61 -19.55 -25.08
C ILE A 591 11.12 -19.49 -24.86
N ARG A 592 11.63 -18.33 -24.41
CA ARG A 592 13.06 -18.07 -24.15
C ARG A 592 13.52 -18.63 -22.80
N VAL A 593 13.42 -19.95 -22.64
CA VAL A 593 13.73 -20.68 -21.39
C VAL A 593 15.18 -20.51 -20.91
N ASP A 594 16.15 -20.38 -21.82
CA ASP A 594 17.55 -20.18 -21.45
C ASP A 594 17.76 -18.81 -20.77
N LEU A 595 17.10 -17.77 -21.28
CA LEU A 595 17.14 -16.44 -20.69
C LEU A 595 16.43 -16.42 -19.34
N GLU A 596 15.28 -17.08 -19.24
CA GLU A 596 14.56 -17.25 -17.98
C GLU A 596 15.42 -17.92 -16.92
N LYS A 597 16.05 -19.05 -17.26
CA LYS A 597 16.96 -19.78 -16.37
C LYS A 597 18.13 -18.89 -15.92
N TYR A 598 18.80 -18.23 -16.86
CA TYR A 598 19.90 -17.32 -16.56
C TYR A 598 19.49 -16.20 -15.59
N ILE A 599 18.32 -15.61 -15.78
CA ILE A 599 17.82 -14.54 -14.91
C ILE A 599 17.48 -15.06 -13.52
N ILE A 600 16.85 -16.23 -13.39
CA ILE A 600 16.50 -16.82 -12.10
C ILE A 600 17.76 -17.19 -11.30
N GLU A 601 18.74 -17.82 -11.94
CA GLU A 601 19.96 -18.33 -11.29
C GLU A 601 20.95 -17.22 -10.90
N THR A 602 20.89 -16.05 -11.54
CA THR A 602 21.85 -14.99 -11.23
C THR A 602 21.56 -14.29 -9.90
N ASN A 603 22.57 -14.24 -9.03
CA ASN A 603 22.57 -13.46 -7.80
C ASN A 603 23.28 -12.09 -7.96
N LEU A 604 22.55 -11.01 -7.67
CA LEU A 604 23.05 -9.63 -7.66
C LEU A 604 23.08 -9.02 -6.24
N ILE A 605 22.62 -9.75 -5.23
CA ILE A 605 22.70 -9.34 -3.83
C ILE A 605 24.05 -9.80 -3.28
N GLY A 606 24.98 -8.86 -3.10
CA GLY A 606 26.30 -9.12 -2.52
C GLY A 606 27.50 -8.87 -3.45
N ASN A 607 27.26 -8.45 -4.69
CA ASN A 607 28.29 -8.07 -5.67
C ASN A 607 28.40 -6.56 -5.86
#